data_AF-A0AAD7N1S3-F1
#
_entry.id   AF-A0AAD7N1S3-F1
#
_cell.length_a   1.000
_cell.length_b   1.000
_cell.length_c   1.000
_cell.angle_alpha   90.00
_cell.angle_beta   90.00
_cell.angle_gamma   90.00
#
_symmetry.space_group_name_H-M   'P 1'
#
loop_
_entity.id
_entity.type
_entity.pdbx_description
1 polymer ?
#
loop_
_entity_poly.entity_id
_entity_poly.type
_entity_poly.pdbx_seq_one_letter_code
_entity_poly.pdbx_strand_id
1 'polypeptide(L)'
;MGSLQRLIFERRGVFISLLFLPPTIAAFVCLRRSTHLCRFWKSLWPAKKYKTYRSALQEDQYWSIATMYGRRLQRSDARFRGSRGPIEGRIPVVTSYVPALLPIYRRKERKAASEYFLSLRALCKWHRMVFPGSRHPNISQASKLREGFSPEDRQEIHRISRMCSDERVFGTKAKWEPKYMEIWRKWLMRDDRKLEVVFSENEVVN
;
A
#
# COMPACT_ATOMS: atom_id res chain seq x y z
N MET A 1 -33.40 -64.03 -7.84
CA MET A 1 -34.32 -63.89 -6.69
C MET A 1 -34.18 -62.46 -6.19
N GLY A 2 -35.18 -61.58 -6.17
CA GLY A 2 -36.62 -61.70 -6.33
C GLY A 2 -37.26 -60.62 -5.46
N SER A 3 -38.27 -59.94 -6.00
CA SER A 3 -39.27 -59.10 -5.32
C SER A 3 -38.86 -57.70 -4.82
N LEU A 4 -39.35 -56.63 -5.47
CA LEU A 4 -40.61 -55.89 -5.19
C LEU A 4 -40.45 -54.99 -3.94
N GLN A 5 -40.72 -53.68 -3.94
CA GLN A 5 -41.88 -53.01 -4.50
C GLN A 5 -41.66 -51.48 -4.58
N ARG A 6 -42.16 -50.88 -5.66
CA ARG A 6 -42.40 -49.43 -5.81
C ARG A 6 -43.51 -49.00 -4.85
N LEU A 7 -43.35 -47.85 -4.20
CA LEU A 7 -44.47 -46.97 -3.88
C LEU A 7 -44.20 -45.62 -4.56
N ILE A 8 -45.07 -45.34 -5.52
CA ILE A 8 -45.16 -44.10 -6.29
C ILE A 8 -45.96 -43.12 -5.43
N PHE A 9 -45.48 -41.90 -5.26
CA PHE A 9 -46.40 -40.77 -5.30
C PHE A 9 -45.85 -39.65 -6.18
N GLU A 10 -46.68 -39.31 -7.14
CA GLU A 10 -46.44 -38.57 -8.35
C GLU A 10 -46.92 -37.15 -8.15
N ARG A 11 -46.10 -36.15 -8.51
CA ARG A 11 -46.49 -35.03 -9.38
C ARG A 11 -45.35 -34.03 -9.53
N ARG A 12 -44.90 -33.90 -10.77
CA ARG A 12 -44.25 -32.70 -11.34
C ARG A 12 -42.95 -32.32 -10.60
N GLY A 13 -41.84 -33.00 -10.86
CA GLY A 13 -41.16 -32.94 -12.14
C GLY A 13 -40.17 -31.77 -12.17
N VAL A 14 -39.01 -31.94 -11.51
CA VAL A 14 -37.67 -31.59 -12.03
C VAL A 14 -36.68 -32.49 -11.28
N PHE A 15 -36.03 -33.40 -12.01
CA PHE A 15 -34.84 -34.12 -11.56
C PHE A 15 -33.69 -33.13 -11.42
N ILE A 16 -33.05 -33.05 -10.26
CA ILE A 16 -31.66 -32.60 -10.16
C ILE A 16 -30.90 -33.65 -9.37
N SER A 17 -30.14 -34.45 -10.11
CA SER A 17 -29.13 -35.36 -9.59
C SER A 17 -28.15 -34.57 -8.72
N LEU A 18 -27.96 -35.03 -7.48
CA LEU A 18 -26.92 -34.55 -6.57
C LEU A 18 -25.55 -34.97 -7.13
N LEU A 19 -24.97 -34.10 -7.96
CA LEU A 19 -23.54 -34.13 -8.25
C LEU A 19 -22.84 -33.03 -7.44
N PHE A 20 -22.14 -33.53 -6.43
CA PHE A 20 -20.99 -32.98 -5.73
C PHE A 20 -20.13 -32.02 -6.59
N LEU A 21 -20.15 -30.70 -6.33
CA LEU A 21 -19.08 -29.77 -6.70
C LEU A 21 -19.15 -28.46 -5.86
N PRO A 22 -18.01 -27.76 -5.68
CA PRO A 22 -17.65 -26.94 -4.51
C PRO A 22 -18.17 -25.48 -4.55
N PRO A 23 -18.12 -24.76 -3.40
CA PRO A 23 -18.86 -23.51 -3.22
C PRO A 23 -18.02 -22.31 -3.67
N THR A 24 -17.94 -22.05 -4.96
CA THR A 24 -17.52 -20.73 -5.44
C THR A 24 -18.19 -20.44 -6.78
N ILE A 25 -18.83 -19.28 -6.89
CA ILE A 25 -19.50 -18.72 -8.08
C ILE A 25 -20.95 -19.19 -8.28
N ALA A 26 -21.86 -18.62 -7.49
CA ALA A 26 -23.22 -18.35 -7.93
C ALA A 26 -23.50 -16.86 -7.73
N ALA A 27 -22.83 -16.03 -8.54
CA ALA A 27 -23.20 -14.64 -8.69
C ALA A 27 -24.49 -14.57 -9.51
N PHE A 28 -25.49 -13.88 -8.92
CA PHE A 28 -26.40 -12.97 -9.61
C PHE A 28 -26.95 -13.40 -10.97
N VAL A 29 -28.20 -13.89 -11.01
CA VAL A 29 -29.24 -13.38 -11.93
C VAL A 29 -30.63 -13.55 -11.29
N CYS A 30 -31.22 -12.39 -10.96
CA CYS A 30 -32.63 -12.00 -10.91
C CYS A 30 -33.73 -12.98 -10.43
N LEU A 31 -34.48 -12.57 -9.39
CA LEU A 31 -35.85 -12.06 -9.59
C LEU A 31 -36.37 -11.27 -8.36
N ARG A 32 -36.53 -9.97 -8.60
CA ARG A 32 -37.58 -9.05 -8.14
C ARG A 32 -38.71 -9.71 -7.31
N ARG A 33 -39.00 -9.10 -6.14
CA ARG A 33 -40.07 -9.39 -5.15
C ARG A 33 -39.88 -10.64 -4.25
N SER A 34 -39.14 -10.47 -3.15
CA SER A 34 -39.57 -11.04 -1.85
C SER A 34 -38.79 -10.41 -0.69
N THR A 35 -39.32 -9.32 -0.14
CA THR A 35 -38.83 -8.69 1.10
C THR A 35 -39.08 -9.53 2.34
N HIS A 36 -39.70 -10.71 2.20
CA HIS A 36 -40.09 -11.56 3.32
C HIS A 36 -39.05 -12.63 3.69
N LEU A 37 -38.18 -13.06 2.76
CA LEU A 37 -37.14 -14.05 3.08
C LEU A 37 -35.92 -13.46 3.81
N CYS A 38 -35.66 -12.15 3.68
CA CYS A 38 -34.61 -11.47 4.45
C CYS A 38 -34.93 -11.28 5.94
N ARG A 39 -36.19 -11.45 6.38
CA ARG A 39 -36.55 -11.38 7.81
C ARG A 39 -36.25 -12.69 8.54
N PHE A 40 -36.40 -13.83 7.87
CA PHE A 40 -36.18 -15.14 8.49
C PHE A 40 -34.70 -15.40 8.78
N TRP A 41 -33.80 -14.99 7.88
CA TRP A 41 -32.36 -15.21 8.05
C TRP A 41 -31.71 -14.26 9.07
N LYS A 42 -32.31 -13.10 9.35
CA LYS A 42 -31.88 -12.21 10.44
C LYS A 42 -32.24 -12.74 11.84
N SER A 43 -33.15 -13.72 11.93
CA SER A 43 -33.55 -14.36 13.20
C SER A 43 -32.68 -15.56 13.58
N LEU A 44 -31.94 -16.14 12.63
CA LEU A 44 -31.12 -17.34 12.84
C LEU A 44 -29.67 -17.04 13.23
N TRP A 45 -29.29 -15.77 13.22
CA TRP A 45 -27.98 -15.34 13.71
C TRP A 45 -28.17 -14.67 15.06
N PRO A 46 -27.65 -15.23 16.17
CA PRO A 46 -27.61 -14.49 17.41
C PRO A 46 -26.83 -13.21 17.14
N ALA A 47 -27.51 -12.06 17.23
CA ALA A 47 -26.85 -10.77 17.19
C ALA A 47 -25.82 -10.78 18.32
N LYS A 48 -24.55 -10.98 17.97
CA LYS A 48 -23.46 -10.91 18.93
C LYS A 48 -23.58 -9.55 19.60
N LYS A 49 -23.95 -9.55 20.88
CA LYS A 49 -23.92 -8.34 21.70
C LYS A 49 -22.44 -8.02 21.90
N TYR A 50 -21.88 -7.22 20.99
CA TYR A 50 -20.53 -6.72 21.12
C TYR A 50 -20.51 -5.84 22.37
N LYS A 51 -19.89 -6.35 23.44
CA LYS A 51 -19.66 -5.58 24.66
C LYS A 51 -18.44 -4.72 24.40
N THR A 52 -18.63 -3.62 23.67
CA THR A 52 -17.56 -2.66 23.32
C THR A 52 -16.93 -2.04 24.57
N TYR A 53 -17.71 -1.93 25.65
CA TYR A 53 -17.28 -1.39 26.93
C TYR A 53 -17.35 -2.45 28.03
N ARG A 54 -16.38 -2.38 28.96
CA ARG A 54 -16.26 -3.34 30.07
C ARG A 54 -17.37 -3.14 31.12
N SER A 55 -17.85 -1.90 31.28
CA SER A 55 -18.92 -1.51 32.21
C SER A 55 -19.75 -0.36 31.64
N ALA A 56 -20.97 -0.16 32.17
CA ALA A 56 -21.84 0.96 31.78
C ALA A 56 -21.21 2.32 32.11
N LEU A 57 -20.47 2.40 33.23
CA LEU A 57 -19.75 3.61 33.63
C LEU A 57 -18.67 4.02 32.60
N GLN A 58 -18.00 3.05 31.97
CA GLN A 58 -17.02 3.33 30.93
C GLN A 58 -17.69 3.83 29.64
N GLU A 59 -18.88 3.34 29.33
CA GLU A 59 -19.68 3.81 28.21
C GLU A 59 -20.15 5.26 28.42
N ASP A 60 -20.62 5.61 29.63
CA ASP A 60 -21.01 6.98 29.97
C ASP A 60 -19.82 7.95 29.93
N GLN A 61 -18.65 7.51 30.40
CA GLN A 61 -17.42 8.28 30.29
C GLN A 61 -17.04 8.50 28.82
N TYR A 62 -17.14 7.47 27.98
CA TYR A 62 -16.91 7.62 26.55
C TYR A 62 -17.88 8.63 25.94
N TRP A 63 -19.18 8.50 26.21
CA TRP A 63 -20.19 9.39 25.64
C TRP A 63 -20.04 10.83 26.13
N SER A 64 -19.70 11.05 27.40
CA SER A 64 -19.46 12.41 27.93
C SER A 64 -18.24 13.08 27.26
N ILE A 65 -17.15 12.34 27.06
CA ILE A 65 -15.97 12.80 26.33
C ILE A 65 -16.32 13.04 24.86
N ALA A 66 -16.98 12.11 24.18
CA ALA A 66 -17.40 12.24 22.79
C ALA A 66 -18.29 13.46 22.57
N THR A 67 -19.19 13.77 23.51
CA THR A 67 -20.05 14.95 23.47
C THR A 67 -19.23 16.24 23.58
N MET A 68 -18.25 16.28 24.48
CA MET A 68 -17.33 17.42 24.62
C MET A 68 -16.51 17.66 23.34
N TYR A 69 -15.94 16.61 22.77
CA TYR A 69 -15.19 16.70 21.50
C TYR A 69 -16.11 17.03 20.31
N GLY A 70 -17.34 16.53 20.31
CA GLY A 70 -18.36 16.89 19.32
C GLY A 70 -18.65 18.40 19.30
N ARG A 71 -18.83 19.02 20.47
CA ARG A 71 -18.99 20.48 20.59
C ARG A 71 -17.76 21.27 20.10
N ARG A 72 -16.56 20.72 20.29
CA ARG A 72 -15.31 21.32 19.78
C ARG A 72 -15.22 21.25 18.26
N LEU A 73 -15.57 20.10 17.68
CA LEU A 73 -15.57 19.89 16.23
C LEU A 73 -16.69 20.65 15.52
N GLN A 74 -17.82 20.88 16.20
CA GLN A 74 -18.90 21.72 15.68
C GLN A 74 -18.37 23.10 15.29
N ARG A 75 -17.42 23.71 16.02
CA ARG A 75 -16.84 25.01 15.62
C ARG A 75 -16.16 25.03 14.25
N SER A 76 -15.76 23.87 13.74
CA SER A 76 -15.12 23.70 12.44
C SER A 76 -16.09 23.20 11.36
N ASP A 77 -17.35 22.93 11.70
CA ASP A 77 -18.38 22.62 10.71
C ASP A 77 -18.69 23.90 9.92
N ALA A 78 -18.65 23.82 8.58
CA ALA A 78 -19.01 24.91 7.69
C ALA A 78 -20.47 25.40 7.88
N ARG A 79 -21.28 24.62 8.61
CA ARG A 79 -22.66 24.94 8.98
C ARG A 79 -22.80 25.54 10.39
N PHE A 80 -21.75 25.53 11.21
CA PHE A 80 -21.82 26.05 12.58
C PHE A 80 -21.88 27.57 12.59
N ARG A 81 -23.01 28.08 13.04
CA ARG A 81 -23.23 29.50 13.31
C ARG A 81 -23.39 29.64 14.82
N GLY A 82 -22.56 30.48 15.45
CA GLY A 82 -22.58 30.72 16.89
C GLY A 82 -23.88 31.38 17.37
N SER A 83 -23.84 32.19 18.44
CA SER A 83 -25.00 32.78 19.13
C SER A 83 -25.90 33.76 18.34
N ARG A 84 -25.84 33.78 17.00
CA ARG A 84 -26.74 34.57 16.15
C ARG A 84 -27.56 33.58 15.31
N GLY A 85 -28.88 33.62 15.50
CA GLY A 85 -29.86 32.65 15.00
C GLY A 85 -29.91 32.46 13.47
N PRO A 86 -30.91 31.71 12.97
CA PRO A 86 -30.96 31.28 11.57
C PRO A 86 -31.10 32.50 10.64
N ILE A 87 -30.15 32.69 9.74
CA ILE A 87 -30.33 33.57 8.57
C ILE A 87 -30.92 32.68 7.49
N GLU A 88 -32.19 32.91 7.18
CA GLU A 88 -32.87 32.31 6.04
C GLU A 88 -32.08 32.56 4.75
N GLY A 89 -31.80 31.49 4.00
CA GLY A 89 -31.80 31.53 2.54
C GLY A 89 -30.59 32.06 1.78
N ARG A 90 -29.53 32.60 2.40
CA ARG A 90 -28.33 33.02 1.64
C ARG A 90 -27.05 32.38 2.14
N ILE A 91 -26.63 31.33 1.44
CA ILE A 91 -25.25 30.86 1.42
C ILE A 91 -24.43 32.00 0.79
N PRO A 92 -23.45 32.60 1.50
CA PRO A 92 -22.62 33.62 0.91
C PRO A 92 -21.87 33.01 -0.29
N VAL A 93 -22.00 33.63 -1.45
CA VAL A 93 -21.24 33.24 -2.65
C VAL A 93 -19.78 33.56 -2.36
N VAL A 94 -18.99 32.52 -2.12
CA VAL A 94 -17.55 32.64 -1.91
C VAL A 94 -16.90 32.97 -3.25
N THR A 95 -16.56 34.24 -3.47
CA THR A 95 -15.96 34.74 -4.72
C THR A 95 -14.51 34.29 -4.90
N SER A 96 -13.81 33.99 -3.81
CA SER A 96 -12.45 33.44 -3.85
C SER A 96 -12.20 32.56 -2.62
N TYR A 97 -11.82 31.30 -2.85
CA TYR A 97 -11.37 30.37 -1.82
C TYR A 97 -9.86 30.21 -1.96
N VAL A 98 -9.09 30.69 -0.97
CA VAL A 98 -7.67 30.38 -0.86
C VAL A 98 -7.55 29.20 0.10
N PRO A 99 -7.25 27.98 -0.38
CA PRO A 99 -7.02 26.86 0.50
C PRO A 99 -5.85 27.19 1.43
N ALA A 100 -5.99 26.88 2.72
CA ALA A 100 -4.87 26.96 3.65
C ALA A 100 -3.73 26.10 3.10
N LEU A 101 -2.60 26.74 2.78
CA LEU A 101 -1.40 26.03 2.38
C LEU A 101 -1.10 24.98 3.44
N LEU A 102 -0.83 23.75 3.00
CA LEU A 102 -0.55 22.66 3.92
C LEU A 102 0.55 23.13 4.89
N PRO A 103 0.37 22.94 6.21
CA PRO A 103 1.37 23.36 7.18
C PRO A 103 2.75 22.79 6.82
N ILE A 104 3.80 23.55 7.13
CA ILE A 104 5.19 23.26 6.74
C ILE A 104 5.61 21.83 7.11
N TYR A 105 5.05 21.22 8.16
CA TYR A 105 5.33 19.82 8.53
C TYR A 105 4.95 18.76 7.46
N ARG A 106 4.12 19.11 6.46
CA ARG A 106 3.84 18.24 5.30
C ARG A 106 4.84 18.39 4.17
N ARG A 107 5.70 19.44 4.16
CA ARG A 107 6.89 19.42 3.32
C ARG A 107 7.79 18.34 3.90
N LYS A 108 7.95 17.25 3.14
CA LYS A 108 9.00 16.25 3.41
C LYS A 108 10.33 16.95 3.17
N GLU A 109 10.81 17.70 4.15
CA GLU A 109 12.22 18.04 4.23
C GLU A 109 12.95 16.71 4.23
N ARG A 110 13.72 16.47 3.16
CA ARG A 110 14.65 15.33 3.15
C ARG A 110 15.59 15.61 4.31
N LYS A 111 15.50 14.83 5.39
CA LYS A 111 16.46 14.91 6.49
C LYS A 111 17.85 14.92 5.87
N ALA A 112 18.67 15.92 6.21
CA ALA A 112 20.06 15.97 5.81
C ALA A 112 20.66 14.57 6.03
N ALA A 113 21.22 14.00 4.97
CA ALA A 113 21.45 12.57 4.87
C ALA A 113 22.42 12.15 5.99
N SER A 114 21.87 11.55 7.05
CA SER A 114 22.66 10.85 8.05
C SER A 114 23.52 9.82 7.35
N GLU A 115 24.75 9.62 7.83
CA GLU A 115 25.69 8.65 7.27
C GLU A 115 25.00 7.31 7.00
N TYR A 116 24.78 6.99 5.72
CA TYR A 116 24.08 5.78 5.33
C TYR A 116 25.08 4.65 5.18
N PHE A 117 24.96 3.63 6.03
CA PHE A 117 25.80 2.45 5.95
C PHE A 117 25.38 1.54 4.79
N LEU A 118 26.23 1.45 3.77
CA LEU A 118 26.09 0.52 2.65
C LEU A 118 27.07 -0.65 2.83
N SER A 119 26.52 -1.88 2.84
CA SER A 119 27.33 -3.09 2.89
C SER A 119 28.05 -3.32 1.55
N LEU A 120 29.30 -3.80 1.61
CA LEU A 120 30.11 -4.03 0.41
C LEU A 120 29.48 -5.09 -0.51
N ARG A 121 28.85 -6.11 0.07
CA ARG A 121 28.11 -7.14 -0.68
C ARG A 121 26.93 -6.55 -1.46
N ALA A 122 26.19 -5.61 -0.85
CA ALA A 122 25.09 -4.93 -1.53
C ALA A 122 25.60 -4.07 -2.70
N LEU A 123 26.76 -3.42 -2.56
CA LEU A 123 27.41 -2.66 -3.63
C LEU A 123 27.82 -3.56 -4.80
N CYS A 124 28.51 -4.67 -4.52
CA CYS A 124 28.85 -5.67 -5.56
C CYS A 124 27.61 -6.19 -6.28
N LYS A 125 26.54 -6.49 -5.52
CA LYS A 125 25.26 -6.96 -6.06
C LYS A 125 24.63 -5.92 -6.98
N TRP A 126 24.51 -4.69 -6.50
CA TRP A 126 23.99 -3.57 -7.29
C TRP A 126 24.78 -3.38 -8.58
N HIS A 127 26.12 -3.42 -8.51
CA HIS A 127 26.97 -3.25 -9.69
C HIS A 127 26.71 -4.34 -10.74
N ARG A 128 26.50 -5.60 -10.32
CA ARG A 128 26.11 -6.70 -11.23
C ARG A 128 24.73 -6.50 -11.84
N MET A 129 23.81 -5.87 -11.12
CA MET A 129 22.45 -5.60 -11.60
C MET A 129 22.41 -4.45 -12.60
N VAL A 130 23.22 -3.40 -12.38
CA VAL A 130 23.15 -2.16 -13.15
C VAL A 130 24.06 -2.17 -14.37
N PHE A 131 25.27 -2.70 -14.26
CA PHE A 131 26.25 -2.66 -15.34
C PHE A 131 26.31 -4.00 -16.07
N PRO A 132 26.20 -4.02 -17.42
CA PRO A 132 26.37 -5.25 -18.18
C PRO A 132 27.84 -5.70 -18.18
N GLY A 133 28.06 -6.98 -18.47
CA GLY A 133 29.39 -7.57 -18.63
C GLY A 133 29.76 -8.54 -17.51
N SER A 134 30.98 -9.08 -17.59
CA SER A 134 31.52 -10.04 -16.61
C SER A 134 32.45 -9.41 -15.58
N ARG A 135 32.93 -8.19 -15.84
CA ARG A 135 33.85 -7.47 -14.95
C ARG A 135 33.05 -6.71 -13.89
N HIS A 136 33.16 -7.17 -12.65
CA HIS A 136 32.49 -6.57 -11.50
C HIS A 136 33.46 -6.44 -10.33
N PRO A 137 33.29 -5.42 -9.46
CA PRO A 137 34.22 -5.16 -8.38
C PRO A 137 34.24 -6.31 -7.36
N ASN A 138 35.44 -6.67 -6.92
CA ASN A 138 35.63 -7.50 -5.73
C ASN A 138 35.38 -6.66 -4.45
N ILE A 139 35.27 -7.29 -3.28
CA ILE A 139 35.00 -6.64 -1.98
C ILE A 139 36.01 -5.50 -1.69
N SER A 140 37.29 -5.71 -1.98
CA SER A 140 38.34 -4.69 -1.79
C SER A 140 38.14 -3.47 -2.69
N GLN A 141 37.81 -3.69 -3.97
CA GLN A 141 37.49 -2.62 -4.93
C GLN A 141 36.18 -1.92 -4.56
N ALA A 142 35.18 -2.67 -4.11
CA ALA A 142 33.91 -2.15 -3.64
C ALA A 142 34.08 -1.23 -2.42
N SER A 143 35.04 -1.51 -1.53
CA SER A 143 35.34 -0.62 -0.40
C SER A 143 35.78 0.76 -0.89
N LYS A 144 36.70 0.81 -1.86
CA LYS A 144 37.17 2.06 -2.48
C LYS A 144 36.03 2.78 -3.23
N LEU A 145 35.22 2.04 -3.99
CA LEU A 145 34.08 2.61 -4.71
C LEU A 145 33.03 3.21 -3.76
N ARG A 146 32.80 2.60 -2.59
CA ARG A 146 31.82 3.08 -1.61
C ARG A 146 32.13 4.49 -1.12
N GLU A 147 33.40 4.83 -0.98
CA GLU A 147 33.84 6.14 -0.50
C GLU A 147 33.46 7.26 -1.46
N GLY A 148 33.47 6.99 -2.77
CA GLY A 148 33.08 7.96 -3.81
C GLY A 148 31.58 8.23 -3.93
N PHE A 149 30.71 7.45 -3.30
CA PHE A 149 29.27 7.65 -3.35
C PHE A 149 28.76 8.56 -2.24
N SER A 150 27.87 9.50 -2.59
CA SER A 150 27.13 10.31 -1.61
C SER A 150 26.25 9.43 -0.70
N PRO A 151 25.89 9.88 0.51
CA PRO A 151 24.96 9.15 1.37
C PRO A 151 23.63 8.82 0.69
N GLU A 152 23.11 9.71 -0.15
CA GLU A 152 21.90 9.50 -0.93
C GLU A 152 22.08 8.43 -2.02
N ASP A 153 23.22 8.44 -2.72
CA ASP A 153 23.55 7.39 -3.68
C ASP A 153 23.68 6.04 -2.98
N ARG A 154 24.33 5.99 -1.81
CA ARG A 154 24.45 4.76 -1.03
C ARG A 154 23.08 4.21 -0.63
N GLN A 155 22.15 5.09 -0.26
CA GLN A 155 20.77 4.71 0.06
C GLN A 155 20.05 4.15 -1.17
N GLU A 156 20.20 4.79 -2.34
CA GLU A 156 19.54 4.35 -3.57
C GLU A 156 20.16 3.06 -4.11
N ILE A 157 21.48 2.92 -4.07
CA ILE A 157 22.22 1.69 -4.37
C ILE A 157 21.67 0.55 -3.51
N HIS A 158 21.52 0.77 -2.20
CA HIS A 158 20.95 -0.23 -1.31
C HIS A 158 19.48 -0.53 -1.65
N ARG A 159 18.68 0.49 -1.99
CA ARG A 159 17.28 0.30 -2.42
C ARG A 159 17.20 -0.63 -3.63
N ILE A 160 18.00 -0.36 -4.66
CA ILE A 160 18.06 -1.16 -5.89
C ILE A 160 18.58 -2.57 -5.59
N SER A 161 19.63 -2.71 -4.77
CA SER A 161 20.21 -4.03 -4.44
C SER A 161 19.21 -4.96 -3.76
N ARG A 162 18.20 -4.42 -3.05
CA ARG A 162 17.13 -5.21 -2.43
C ARG A 162 16.02 -5.62 -3.40
N MET A 163 15.95 -5.05 -4.60
CA MET A 163 14.88 -5.37 -5.57
C MET A 163 15.04 -6.76 -6.21
N CYS A 164 16.21 -7.37 -6.10
CA CYS A 164 16.51 -8.71 -6.62
C CYS A 164 17.04 -9.59 -5.49
N SER A 165 16.87 -10.91 -5.54
CA SER A 165 17.46 -11.84 -4.57
C SER A 165 18.96 -12.05 -4.84
N ASP A 166 19.71 -12.47 -3.82
CA ASP A 166 21.15 -12.76 -3.98
C ASP A 166 21.38 -13.93 -4.95
N GLU A 167 20.56 -14.98 -4.87
CA GLU A 167 20.63 -16.16 -5.73
C GLU A 167 20.49 -15.81 -7.21
N ARG A 168 19.59 -14.88 -7.55
CA ARG A 168 19.35 -14.46 -8.94
C ARG A 168 20.50 -13.63 -9.50
N VAL A 169 21.21 -12.87 -8.67
CA VAL A 169 22.31 -11.98 -9.12
C VAL A 169 23.66 -12.68 -9.09
N PHE A 170 23.92 -13.51 -8.09
CA PHE A 170 25.19 -14.22 -7.93
C PHE A 170 25.17 -15.66 -8.46
N GLY A 171 24.00 -16.17 -8.87
CA GLY A 171 23.88 -17.50 -9.46
C GLY A 171 24.64 -17.64 -10.77
N THR A 172 25.07 -18.86 -11.07
CA THR A 172 25.86 -19.20 -12.27
C THR A 172 25.12 -18.94 -13.59
N LYS A 173 23.79 -18.94 -13.57
CA LYS A 173 22.92 -18.66 -14.73
C LYS A 173 22.29 -17.26 -14.68
N ALA A 174 22.88 -16.31 -13.94
CA ALA A 174 22.34 -14.97 -13.82
C ALA A 174 22.31 -14.28 -15.20
N LYS A 175 21.10 -14.04 -15.73
CA LYS A 175 20.90 -13.21 -16.92
C LYS A 175 20.81 -11.76 -16.49
N TRP A 176 21.63 -10.90 -17.09
CA TRP A 176 21.58 -9.47 -16.85
C TRP A 176 20.28 -8.88 -17.42
N GLU A 177 19.68 -7.93 -16.69
CA GLU A 177 18.44 -7.26 -17.07
C GLU A 177 18.61 -5.74 -17.08
N PRO A 178 18.28 -5.05 -18.19
CA PRO A 178 18.46 -3.60 -18.31
C PRO A 178 17.56 -2.78 -17.38
N LYS A 179 16.53 -3.40 -16.80
CA LYS A 179 15.56 -2.75 -15.91
C LYS A 179 16.23 -1.97 -14.77
N TYR A 180 17.24 -2.54 -14.12
CA TYR A 180 17.90 -1.88 -12.99
C TYR A 180 18.82 -0.74 -13.44
N MET A 181 19.42 -0.87 -14.63
CA MET A 181 20.17 0.20 -15.27
C MET A 181 19.29 1.42 -15.54
N GLU A 182 18.06 1.23 -16.03
CA GLU A 182 17.13 2.33 -16.26
C GLU A 182 16.70 3.02 -14.97
N ILE A 183 16.47 2.26 -13.90
CA ILE A 183 16.14 2.82 -12.59
C ILE A 183 17.29 3.69 -12.09
N TRP A 184 18.52 3.18 -12.17
CA TRP A 184 19.72 3.93 -11.78
C TRP A 184 19.93 5.17 -12.65
N ARG A 185 19.75 5.06 -13.98
CA ARG A 185 19.83 6.21 -14.90
C ARG A 185 18.81 7.28 -14.55
N LYS A 186 17.56 6.90 -14.24
CA LYS A 186 16.51 7.85 -13.81
C LYS A 186 16.85 8.52 -12.48
N TRP A 187 17.52 7.83 -11.56
CA TRP A 187 18.01 8.43 -10.33
C TRP A 187 19.06 9.50 -10.62
N LEU A 188 20.09 9.17 -11.42
CA LEU A 188 21.13 10.12 -11.81
C LEU A 188 20.57 11.34 -12.55
N MET A 189 19.60 11.16 -13.43
CA MET A 189 18.95 12.28 -14.16
C MET A 189 18.07 13.16 -13.27
N ARG A 190 17.62 12.64 -12.12
CA ARG A 190 16.81 13.39 -11.16
C ARG A 190 17.68 14.22 -10.23
N ASP A 191 18.86 13.72 -9.92
CA ASP A 191 19.84 14.40 -9.11
C ASP A 191 20.72 15.23 -10.05
N ASP A 192 20.25 16.41 -10.42
CA ASP A 192 20.93 17.42 -11.26
C ASP A 192 22.20 17.99 -10.57
N ARG A 193 22.81 17.22 -9.68
CA ARG A 193 24.11 17.48 -9.06
C ARG A 193 25.16 17.16 -10.12
N LYS A 194 25.70 18.23 -10.71
CA LYS A 194 26.92 18.27 -11.54
C LYS A 194 27.71 16.96 -11.47
N LEU A 195 27.54 16.12 -12.49
CA LEU A 195 28.46 15.03 -12.81
C LEU A 195 29.82 15.65 -13.18
N GLU A 196 30.57 16.15 -12.21
CA GLU A 196 32.02 16.29 -12.33
C GLU A 196 32.60 14.88 -12.25
N VAL A 197 32.42 14.12 -13.33
CA VAL A 197 33.21 12.92 -13.56
C VAL A 197 34.61 13.41 -13.91
N VAL A 198 35.43 13.62 -12.88
CA VAL A 198 36.87 13.79 -13.06
C VAL A 198 37.39 12.46 -13.58
N PHE A 199 37.47 12.34 -14.91
CA PHE A 199 38.33 11.34 -15.53
C PHE A 199 39.77 11.77 -15.22
N SER A 200 40.35 11.20 -14.18
CA SER A 200 41.79 11.31 -13.97
C SER A 200 42.49 10.52 -15.07
N GLU A 201 42.78 11.17 -16.19
CA GLU A 201 43.79 10.74 -17.16
C GLU A 201 45.16 10.89 -16.49
N ASN A 202 45.67 9.82 -15.90
CA ASN A 202 47.04 9.67 -15.39
C ASN A 202 47.31 8.14 -15.44
N GLU A 203 48.23 7.54 -16.17
CA GLU A 203 49.42 7.98 -16.90
C GLU A 203 49.67 6.95 -18.03
N VAL A 204 49.88 7.40 -19.27
CA VAL A 204 50.74 6.69 -20.23
C VAL A 204 51.92 7.62 -20.45
N VAL A 205 52.97 7.41 -19.65
CA VAL A 205 54.30 7.91 -19.96
C VAL A 205 55.03 6.74 -20.62
N ASN A 206 55.51 7.00 -21.84
CA ASN A 206 56.37 6.12 -22.64
C ASN A 206 57.63 5.70 -21.88
#